data_AF-A0A8R1EGC7-F1
#
_entry.id   AF-A0A8R1EGC7-F1
#
_cell.length_a   1.000
_cell.length_b   1.000
_cell.length_c   1.000
_cell.angle_alpha   90.00
_cell.angle_beta   90.00
_cell.angle_gamma   90.00
#
_symmetry.space_group_name_H-M   'P 1'
#
loop_
_entity.id
_entity.type
_entity.pdbx_description
1 polymer ?
#
loop_
_entity_poly.entity_id
_entity_poly.type
_entity_poly.pdbx_seq_one_letter_code
_entity_poly.pdbx_strand_id
1 'polypeptide(L)'
;VTSKVSVMDDYSELLHQSIMDTKSVLEELADGELDLYPRIHDGVEMQTILNFEMNSRAREIKIFNSQLFTITDIFEIRVNVGDGGGADELLLSIGGKAIQAQIEPYFIKGKLEKDSRLVLFEATIPPLSMIKVRVQKKNSGGKTVLSKLEISKLSDTWKELEGSFWSLKTTKPSTLSLETQFLETSHDPVTGALQKATKLGSEQTFSCEQSWQKYRDAAGGAYLMRLSSETTDITSNLNGSKSRDHFARLSTNRRTLFSNVLRSKMYQARRRSN
;
A
#
# COMPACT_ATOMS: atom_id res chain seq x y z
N VAL A 1 16.40 -17.08 16.69
CA VAL A 1 17.64 -16.31 16.49
C VAL A 1 18.82 -17.27 16.48
N THR A 2 19.17 -17.82 15.32
CA THR A 2 20.22 -18.86 15.23
C THR A 2 21.64 -18.28 15.32
N SER A 3 21.78 -16.96 15.18
CA SER A 3 23.01 -16.22 15.50
C SER A 3 22.82 -15.39 16.78
N LYS A 4 23.89 -14.84 17.36
CA LYS A 4 23.74 -13.83 18.42
C LYS A 4 23.13 -12.56 17.84
N VAL A 5 22.43 -11.78 18.68
CA VAL A 5 21.79 -10.52 18.26
C VAL A 5 22.80 -9.59 17.60
N SER A 6 23.98 -9.41 18.20
CA SER A 6 25.06 -8.59 17.61
C SER A 6 25.45 -9.02 16.19
N VAL A 7 25.49 -10.32 15.92
CA VAL A 7 25.82 -10.83 14.58
C VAL A 7 24.68 -10.60 13.60
N MET A 8 23.42 -10.63 14.07
CA MET A 8 22.28 -10.28 13.23
C MET A 8 22.24 -8.77 12.94
N ASP A 9 22.61 -7.94 13.91
CA ASP A 9 22.75 -6.49 13.74
C ASP A 9 23.84 -6.20 12.69
N ASP A 10 25.00 -6.86 12.78
CA ASP A 10 26.07 -6.76 11.78
C ASP A 10 25.58 -7.14 10.37
N TYR A 11 24.82 -8.24 10.24
CA TYR A 11 24.23 -8.62 8.95
C TYR A 11 23.21 -7.60 8.43
N SER A 12 22.40 -7.02 9.31
CA SER A 12 21.45 -5.98 8.94
C SER A 12 22.16 -4.71 8.46
N GLU A 13 23.25 -4.31 9.10
CA GLU A 13 24.08 -3.17 8.67
C GLU A 13 24.71 -3.42 7.29
N LEU A 14 25.31 -4.59 7.08
CA LEU A 14 25.92 -4.97 5.80
C LEU A 14 24.89 -5.00 4.66
N LEU A 15 23.70 -5.57 4.90
CA LEU A 15 22.61 -5.59 3.92
C LEU A 15 22.11 -4.19 3.62
N HIS A 16 21.97 -3.33 4.64
CA HIS A 16 21.56 -1.94 4.45
C HIS A 16 22.56 -1.17 3.59
N GLN A 17 23.85 -1.30 3.86
CA GLN A 17 24.90 -0.66 3.06
C GLN A 17 24.87 -1.16 1.62
N SER A 18 24.75 -2.47 1.41
CA SER A 18 24.67 -3.05 0.07
C SER A 18 23.45 -2.55 -0.72
N ILE A 19 22.30 -2.35 -0.06
CA ILE A 19 21.11 -1.75 -0.69
C ILE A 19 21.39 -0.31 -1.11
N MET A 20 22.05 0.48 -0.27
CA MET A 20 22.38 1.88 -0.58
C MET A 20 23.37 1.98 -1.74
N ASP A 21 24.44 1.18 -1.72
CA ASP A 21 25.44 1.14 -2.79
C ASP A 21 24.80 0.73 -4.13
N THR A 22 23.94 -0.30 -4.10
CA THR A 22 23.22 -0.75 -5.30
C THR A 22 22.28 0.32 -5.82
N LYS A 23 21.56 1.00 -4.93
CA LYS A 23 20.69 2.12 -5.29
C LYS A 23 21.47 3.22 -6.00
N SER A 24 22.61 3.64 -5.45
CA SER A 24 23.45 4.68 -6.06
C SER A 24 23.92 4.30 -7.46
N VAL A 25 24.40 3.07 -7.66
CA VAL A 25 24.79 2.58 -9.00
C VAL A 25 23.62 2.61 -9.97
N LEU A 26 22.44 2.20 -9.53
CA LEU A 26 21.24 2.17 -10.38
C LEU A 26 20.74 3.57 -10.74
N GLU A 27 20.78 4.52 -9.81
CA GLU A 27 20.42 5.93 -10.06
C GLU A 27 21.44 6.62 -10.99
N GLU A 28 22.72 6.29 -10.87
CA GLU A 28 23.77 6.75 -11.79
C GLU A 28 23.55 6.22 -13.21
N LEU A 29 23.29 4.91 -13.36
CA LEU A 29 22.97 4.30 -14.66
C LEU A 29 21.66 4.84 -15.26
N ALA A 30 20.69 5.17 -14.41
CA ALA A 30 19.43 5.73 -14.84
C ALA A 30 19.52 7.22 -15.18
N ASP A 31 20.58 7.94 -14.78
CA ASP A 31 20.70 9.40 -14.83
C ASP A 31 19.51 10.08 -14.11
N GLY A 32 19.26 9.71 -12.85
CA GLY A 32 18.25 10.34 -12.00
C GLY A 32 17.54 9.38 -11.04
N GLU A 33 16.53 9.90 -10.33
CA GLU A 33 15.74 9.13 -9.35
C GLU A 33 15.08 7.91 -10.01
N LEU A 34 15.42 6.74 -9.50
CA LEU A 34 14.96 5.46 -10.00
C LEU A 34 14.09 4.74 -8.96
N ASP A 35 12.95 4.27 -9.43
CA ASP A 35 12.06 3.37 -8.73
C ASP A 35 12.11 1.99 -9.41
N LEU A 36 12.35 0.94 -8.61
CA LEU A 36 12.56 -0.42 -9.10
C LEU A 36 11.30 -1.25 -8.95
N TYR A 37 10.95 -2.01 -9.98
CA TYR A 37 9.82 -2.93 -9.95
C TYR A 37 10.24 -4.37 -10.36
N PRO A 38 9.77 -5.42 -9.64
CA PRO A 38 8.84 -5.40 -8.51
C PRO A 38 9.48 -4.88 -7.21
N ARG A 39 8.71 -4.11 -6.43
CA ARG A 39 9.12 -3.69 -5.09
C ARG A 39 9.03 -4.88 -4.13
N ILE A 40 10.13 -5.17 -3.43
CA ILE A 40 10.14 -6.18 -2.36
C ILE A 40 9.66 -5.48 -1.09
N HIS A 41 8.36 -5.56 -0.80
CA HIS A 41 7.77 -4.95 0.39
C HIS A 41 8.18 -5.71 1.66
N ASP A 42 9.14 -5.17 2.42
CA ASP A 42 9.61 -5.73 3.69
C ASP A 42 8.80 -5.25 4.93
N GLY A 43 7.80 -4.40 4.71
CA GLY A 43 6.92 -3.89 5.76
C GLY A 43 7.48 -2.71 6.58
N VAL A 44 8.72 -2.27 6.32
CA VAL A 44 9.34 -1.09 6.97
C VAL A 44 9.73 -0.01 5.96
N GLU A 45 9.70 -0.32 4.65
CA GLU A 45 10.00 0.62 3.58
C GLU A 45 9.21 1.94 3.69
N MET A 46 9.93 2.99 4.09
CA MET A 46 9.47 4.38 3.98
C MET A 46 9.73 4.83 2.56
N GLN A 47 8.66 4.88 1.75
CA GLN A 47 8.75 5.51 0.43
C GLN A 47 9.29 6.92 0.58
N THR A 48 10.30 7.23 -0.23
CA THR A 48 10.84 8.58 -0.32
C THR A 48 9.72 9.52 -0.74
N ILE A 49 9.52 10.58 0.02
CA ILE A 49 8.49 11.57 -0.28
C ILE A 49 8.98 12.38 -1.46
N LEU A 50 8.23 12.36 -2.57
CA LEU A 50 8.50 13.25 -3.68
C LEU A 50 8.17 14.68 -3.27
N ASN A 51 9.25 15.44 -3.02
CA ASN A 51 9.20 16.85 -2.67
C ASN A 51 9.33 17.69 -3.94
N PHE A 52 8.33 18.55 -4.16
CA PHE A 52 8.40 19.61 -5.15
C PHE A 52 9.22 20.75 -4.55
N GLU A 53 10.35 21.09 -5.17
CA GLU A 53 11.09 22.31 -4.81
C GLU A 53 10.20 23.54 -4.97
N MET A 54 10.43 24.58 -4.16
CA MET A 54 9.64 25.83 -4.17
C MET A 54 9.44 26.41 -5.58
N ASN A 55 10.39 26.19 -6.49
CA ASN A 55 10.37 26.71 -7.86
C ASN A 55 10.05 25.66 -8.93
N SER A 56 9.98 24.37 -8.57
CA SER A 56 9.71 23.28 -9.53
C SER A 56 8.33 22.68 -9.30
N ARG A 57 7.43 22.93 -10.25
CA ARG A 57 6.08 22.33 -10.25
C ARG A 57 6.04 20.94 -10.89
N ALA A 58 7.18 20.36 -11.27
CA ALA A 58 7.25 19.07 -11.95
C ALA A 58 8.46 18.25 -11.48
N ARG A 59 8.24 16.96 -11.30
CA ARG A 59 9.29 15.96 -11.07
C ARG A 59 9.13 14.80 -12.03
N GLU A 60 10.22 14.15 -12.34
CA GLU A 60 10.22 12.92 -13.14
C GLU A 60 10.74 11.78 -12.27
N ILE A 61 10.00 10.68 -12.28
CA ILE A 61 10.41 9.42 -11.68
C ILE A 61 10.59 8.43 -12.81
N LYS A 62 11.67 7.67 -12.75
CA LYS A 62 11.94 6.57 -13.67
C LYS A 62 11.50 5.27 -13.02
N ILE A 63 10.73 4.44 -13.73
CA ILE A 63 10.35 3.11 -13.24
C ILE A 63 10.98 2.07 -14.13
N PHE A 64 11.80 1.20 -13.56
CA PHE A 64 12.47 0.13 -14.28
C PHE A 64 11.82 -1.23 -14.01
N ASN A 65 11.53 -1.96 -15.10
CA ASN A 65 11.11 -3.34 -15.06
C ASN A 65 12.32 -4.27 -15.20
N SER A 66 12.69 -4.94 -14.12
CA SER A 66 13.80 -5.90 -14.12
C SER A 66 13.43 -7.28 -14.71
N GLN A 67 12.17 -7.51 -15.08
CA GLN A 67 11.70 -8.78 -15.60
C GLN A 67 11.86 -8.89 -17.12
N LEU A 68 11.91 -10.13 -17.60
CA LEU A 68 11.99 -10.47 -19.03
C LEU A 68 10.64 -10.44 -19.76
N PHE A 69 9.58 -10.01 -19.10
CA PHE A 69 8.23 -9.91 -19.67
C PHE A 69 7.61 -8.55 -19.32
N THR A 70 6.63 -8.14 -20.12
CA THR A 70 5.87 -6.90 -19.91
C THR A 70 5.08 -6.98 -18.62
N ILE A 71 5.14 -5.91 -17.83
CA ILE A 71 4.36 -5.79 -16.59
C ILE A 71 3.32 -4.69 -16.81
N THR A 72 2.07 -4.98 -16.49
CA THR A 72 1.03 -3.97 -16.29
C THR A 72 0.62 -4.04 -14.84
N ASP A 73 0.84 -2.95 -14.10
CA ASP A 73 0.45 -2.91 -12.70
C ASP A 73 0.08 -1.51 -12.22
N ILE A 74 -0.51 -1.45 -11.02
CA ILE A 74 -0.64 -0.21 -10.24
C ILE A 74 0.65 0.06 -9.48
N PHE A 75 1.21 1.22 -9.77
CA PHE A 75 2.35 1.81 -9.11
C PHE A 75 1.88 2.86 -8.11
N GLU A 76 2.68 3.07 -7.08
CA GLU A 76 2.36 3.98 -5.98
C GLU A 76 3.55 4.90 -5.68
N ILE A 77 3.28 6.21 -5.58
CA ILE A 77 4.27 7.24 -5.27
C ILE A 77 3.78 8.03 -4.07
N ARG A 78 4.66 8.25 -3.08
CA ARG A 78 4.39 9.14 -1.96
C ARG A 78 4.74 10.57 -2.34
N VAL A 79 3.80 11.51 -2.19
CA VAL A 79 3.97 12.92 -2.55
C VAL A 79 3.73 13.83 -1.34
N ASN A 80 4.43 14.96 -1.27
CA ASN A 80 4.23 15.95 -0.23
C ASN A 80 3.02 16.86 -0.51
N VAL A 81 2.32 17.23 0.54
CA VAL A 81 1.13 18.11 0.53
C VAL A 81 1.48 19.61 0.62
N GLY A 82 2.73 19.98 0.95
CA GLY A 82 3.18 21.29 1.44
C GLY A 82 2.60 22.60 0.85
N ASP A 83 2.74 23.66 1.67
CA ASP A 83 2.11 24.98 1.60
C ASP A 83 2.20 25.68 0.22
N GLY A 84 1.04 25.92 -0.40
CA GLY A 84 0.93 26.84 -1.55
C GLY A 84 0.40 26.26 -2.86
N GLY A 85 0.01 24.99 -2.89
CA GLY A 85 -0.71 24.41 -4.01
C GLY A 85 -1.14 23.00 -3.66
N GLY A 86 -2.45 22.81 -3.45
CA GLY A 86 -3.02 21.56 -2.97
C GLY A 86 -2.55 20.38 -3.81
N ALA A 87 -2.16 19.29 -3.15
CA ALA A 87 -1.93 18.00 -3.80
C ALA A 87 -3.18 17.46 -4.55
N ASP A 88 -4.30 18.19 -4.52
CA ASP A 88 -5.55 17.91 -5.23
C ASP A 88 -5.46 18.18 -6.74
N GLU A 89 -4.43 18.89 -7.17
CA GLU A 89 -4.14 19.19 -8.56
C GLU A 89 -2.83 18.53 -8.99
N LEU A 90 -2.79 17.19 -8.99
CA LEU A 90 -1.67 16.45 -9.56
C LEU A 90 -2.01 15.98 -10.97
N LEU A 91 -1.16 16.29 -11.93
CA LEU A 91 -1.20 15.75 -13.28
C LEU A 91 -0.05 14.76 -13.44
N LEU A 92 -0.38 13.50 -13.72
CA LEU A 92 0.60 12.46 -14.03
C LEU A 92 0.63 12.25 -15.54
N SER A 93 1.82 12.08 -16.10
CA SER A 93 1.99 11.79 -17.52
C SER A 93 3.11 10.81 -17.80
N ILE A 94 2.89 9.94 -18.79
CA ILE A 94 3.87 8.99 -19.32
C ILE A 94 4.00 9.26 -20.82
N GLY A 95 5.23 9.47 -21.30
CA GLY A 95 5.49 9.80 -22.71
C GLY A 95 4.73 11.06 -23.17
N GLY A 96 4.55 12.05 -22.29
CA GLY A 96 3.81 13.28 -22.58
C GLY A 96 2.28 13.15 -22.56
N LYS A 97 1.73 11.95 -22.35
CA LYS A 97 0.28 11.72 -22.27
C LYS A 97 -0.17 11.68 -20.82
N ALA A 98 -1.17 12.47 -20.49
CA ALA A 98 -1.77 12.47 -19.16
C ALA A 98 -2.49 11.14 -18.87
N ILE A 99 -2.19 10.54 -17.72
CA ILE A 99 -2.74 9.25 -17.28
C ILE A 99 -3.75 9.45 -16.15
N GLN A 100 -4.58 8.43 -15.90
CA GLN A 100 -5.47 8.41 -14.74
C GLN A 100 -4.68 8.06 -13.48
N ALA A 101 -5.03 8.72 -12.38
CA ALA A 101 -4.44 8.45 -11.08
C ALA A 101 -5.47 8.62 -9.96
N GLN A 102 -5.21 7.96 -8.84
CA GLN A 102 -6.01 8.08 -7.63
C GLN A 102 -5.13 8.54 -6.47
N ILE A 103 -5.62 9.49 -5.67
CA ILE A 103 -4.94 9.99 -4.48
C ILE A 103 -5.58 9.38 -3.24
N GLU A 104 -4.74 8.87 -2.35
CA GLU A 104 -5.11 8.22 -1.11
C GLU A 104 -4.40 8.79 0.12
N PRO A 105 -5.05 8.69 1.28
CA PRO A 105 -4.38 8.97 2.54
C PRO A 105 -3.28 7.95 2.81
N TYR A 106 -2.16 8.44 3.33
CA TYR A 106 -1.05 7.59 3.69
C TYR A 106 -1.11 7.24 5.18
N PHE A 107 -1.00 5.95 5.50
CA PHE A 107 -0.99 5.46 6.87
C PHE A 107 0.34 4.78 7.20
N ILE A 108 0.92 5.11 8.36
CA ILE A 108 2.09 4.46 8.91
C ILE A 108 1.70 3.80 10.23
N LYS A 109 1.82 2.47 10.31
CA LYS A 109 1.51 1.69 11.54
C LYS A 109 0.12 2.03 12.13
N GLY A 110 -0.87 2.26 11.26
CA GLY A 110 -2.25 2.59 11.64
C GLY A 110 -2.51 4.05 12.01
N LYS A 111 -1.51 4.93 11.94
CA LYS A 111 -1.67 6.38 12.14
C LYS A 111 -1.69 7.08 10.79
N LEU A 112 -2.53 8.11 10.69
CA LEU A 112 -2.62 8.96 9.51
C LEU A 112 -1.38 9.87 9.43
N GLU A 113 -0.75 9.89 8.27
CA GLU A 113 0.29 10.87 7.97
C GLU A 113 -0.34 12.13 7.35
N LYS A 114 -0.05 13.30 7.92
CA LYS A 114 -0.68 14.57 7.50
C LYS A 114 0.03 15.25 6.33
N ASP A 115 1.34 15.08 6.26
CA ASP A 115 2.19 15.87 5.35
C ASP A 115 2.40 15.19 3.99
N SER A 116 1.90 13.97 3.82
CA SER A 116 2.09 13.22 2.58
C SER A 116 0.87 12.41 2.18
N ARG A 117 0.73 12.18 0.88
CA ARG A 117 -0.34 11.37 0.28
C ARG A 117 0.25 10.29 -0.60
N LEU A 118 -0.53 9.25 -0.86
CA LEU A 118 -0.18 8.20 -1.81
C LEU A 118 -0.88 8.48 -3.14
N VAL A 119 -0.13 8.46 -4.23
CA VAL A 119 -0.65 8.58 -5.59
C VAL A 119 -0.51 7.23 -6.27
N LEU A 120 -1.64 6.64 -6.64
CA LEU A 120 -1.69 5.39 -7.37
C LEU A 120 -2.00 5.66 -8.84
N PHE A 121 -1.36 4.92 -9.74
CA PHE A 121 -1.64 4.98 -11.17
C PHE A 121 -1.26 3.66 -11.84
N GLU A 122 -1.94 3.34 -12.92
CA GLU A 122 -1.60 2.17 -13.72
C GLU A 122 -0.55 2.51 -14.79
N ALA A 123 0.45 1.65 -14.94
CA ALA A 123 1.40 1.75 -16.04
C ALA A 123 1.73 0.36 -16.63
N THR A 124 2.10 0.35 -17.92
CA THR A 124 2.62 -0.83 -18.61
C THR A 124 4.08 -0.59 -18.95
N ILE A 125 4.95 -1.47 -18.48
CA ILE A 125 6.41 -1.36 -18.63
C ILE A 125 6.90 -2.57 -19.42
N PRO A 126 7.50 -2.39 -20.61
CA PRO A 126 8.09 -3.47 -21.38
C PRO A 126 9.21 -4.22 -20.63
N PRO A 127 9.62 -5.41 -21.10
CA PRO A 127 10.73 -6.17 -20.53
C PRO A 127 12.02 -5.37 -20.47
N LEU A 128 12.78 -5.50 -19.37
CA LEU A 128 14.11 -4.91 -19.19
C LEU A 128 14.19 -3.42 -19.60
N SER A 129 13.12 -2.67 -19.33
CA SER A 129 12.97 -1.32 -19.84
C SER A 129 12.54 -0.36 -18.73
N MET A 130 12.67 0.92 -19.05
CA MET A 130 12.38 2.01 -18.13
C MET A 130 11.37 2.95 -18.74
N ILE A 131 10.38 3.37 -17.95
CA ILE A 131 9.44 4.43 -18.31
C ILE A 131 9.68 5.66 -17.45
N LYS A 132 9.41 6.84 -18.02
CA LYS A 132 9.44 8.11 -17.29
C LYS A 132 8.02 8.51 -16.93
N VAL A 133 7.77 8.69 -15.64
CA VAL A 133 6.52 9.21 -15.08
C VAL A 133 6.78 10.63 -14.62
N ARG A 134 6.14 11.60 -15.28
CA ARG A 134 6.23 13.00 -14.89
C ARG A 134 5.03 13.36 -14.00
N VAL A 135 5.31 13.83 -12.79
CA VAL A 135 4.33 14.27 -11.80
C VAL A 135 4.36 15.79 -11.72
N GLN A 136 3.23 16.47 -11.87
CA GLN A 136 3.16 17.93 -11.86
C GLN A 136 2.07 18.45 -10.93
N LYS A 137 2.33 19.53 -10.19
CA LYS A 137 1.31 20.31 -9.47
C LYS A 137 0.56 21.21 -10.46
N LYS A 138 -0.47 20.67 -11.10
CA LYS A 138 -1.34 21.31 -12.09
C LYS A 138 -2.69 20.60 -12.13
N ASN A 139 -3.77 21.36 -12.33
CA ASN A 139 -5.11 20.80 -12.56
C ASN A 139 -5.08 19.68 -13.62
N SER A 140 -5.57 18.50 -13.22
CA SER A 140 -5.54 17.27 -14.01
C SER A 140 -6.64 17.19 -15.06
N GLY A 141 -7.59 18.14 -15.08
CA GLY A 141 -8.79 18.06 -15.91
C GLY A 141 -9.70 16.88 -15.55
N GLY A 142 -9.67 16.43 -14.30
CA GLY A 142 -10.46 15.29 -13.80
C GLY A 142 -9.82 13.92 -14.00
N LYS A 143 -8.58 13.84 -14.51
CA LYS A 143 -7.86 12.55 -14.66
C LYS A 143 -7.34 11.99 -13.34
N THR A 144 -7.06 12.87 -12.39
CA THR A 144 -6.62 12.49 -11.05
C THR A 144 -7.74 12.73 -10.07
N VAL A 145 -8.13 11.68 -9.35
CA VAL A 145 -9.31 11.67 -8.48
C VAL A 145 -8.94 11.32 -7.05
N LEU A 146 -9.66 11.87 -6.08
CA LEU A 146 -9.53 11.48 -4.68
C LEU A 146 -10.25 10.14 -4.44
N SER A 147 -9.65 9.28 -3.62
CA SER A 147 -10.25 8.03 -3.20
C SER A 147 -11.57 8.23 -2.44
N LYS A 148 -12.57 7.41 -2.72
CA LYS A 148 -13.78 7.33 -1.89
C LYS A 148 -13.51 6.43 -0.68
N LEU A 149 -13.74 6.95 0.52
CA LEU A 149 -13.48 6.23 1.77
C LEU A 149 -14.79 5.83 2.44
N GLU A 150 -14.94 4.53 2.63
CA GLU A 150 -16.07 3.93 3.34
C GLU A 150 -15.56 3.25 4.61
N ILE A 151 -16.19 3.57 5.74
CA ILE A 151 -15.74 3.11 7.06
C ILE A 151 -16.88 2.48 7.85
N SER A 152 -16.60 1.36 8.52
CA SER A 152 -17.58 0.66 9.36
C SER A 152 -17.74 1.30 10.74
N LYS A 153 -16.67 1.94 11.25
CA LYS A 153 -16.67 2.62 12.56
C LYS A 153 -15.77 3.85 12.54
N LEU A 154 -16.33 4.98 12.95
CA LEU A 154 -15.59 6.22 13.14
C LEU A 154 -14.61 6.05 14.33
N SER A 155 -13.33 6.25 14.07
CA SER A 155 -12.26 6.28 15.07
C SER A 155 -11.62 7.67 15.06
N ASP A 156 -10.84 8.02 16.08
CA ASP A 156 -10.21 9.35 16.13
C ASP A 156 -9.28 9.59 14.94
N THR A 157 -8.58 8.56 14.46
CA THR A 157 -7.79 8.61 13.21
C THR A 157 -8.64 8.98 11.99
N TRP A 158 -9.89 8.51 11.92
CA TRP A 158 -10.79 8.84 10.81
C TRP A 158 -11.38 10.24 10.96
N LYS A 159 -11.68 10.67 12.19
CA LYS A 159 -12.15 12.05 12.44
C LYS A 159 -11.11 13.09 12.05
N GLU A 160 -9.81 12.81 12.26
CA GLU A 160 -8.73 13.69 11.81
C GLU A 160 -8.70 13.85 10.28
N LEU A 161 -9.21 12.87 9.55
CA LEU A 161 -9.30 12.88 8.09
C LEU A 161 -10.56 13.60 7.60
N GLU A 162 -11.63 13.57 8.39
CA GLU A 162 -12.91 14.22 8.12
C GLU A 162 -12.77 15.74 8.22
N GLY A 163 -12.96 16.44 7.09
CA GLY A 163 -12.91 17.92 7.03
C GLY A 163 -11.62 18.52 6.45
N SER A 164 -10.62 17.70 6.10
CA SER A 164 -9.45 18.17 5.34
C SER A 164 -9.69 18.13 3.83
N PHE A 165 -9.87 16.93 3.26
CA PHE A 165 -10.05 16.73 1.81
C PHE A 165 -10.94 15.55 1.43
N TRP A 166 -11.23 14.64 2.36
CA TRP A 166 -12.02 13.44 2.10
C TRP A 166 -13.40 13.51 2.75
N SER A 167 -14.43 13.12 1.99
CA SER A 167 -15.76 12.83 2.54
C SER A 167 -15.80 11.37 2.99
N LEU A 168 -16.02 11.14 4.29
CA LEU A 168 -16.19 9.79 4.82
C LEU A 168 -17.66 9.38 4.70
N LYS A 169 -17.89 8.15 4.22
CA LYS A 169 -19.21 7.53 4.27
C LYS A 169 -19.18 6.39 5.27
N THR A 170 -20.02 6.47 6.29
CA THR A 170 -20.17 5.37 7.25
C THR A 170 -21.04 4.27 6.66
N THR A 171 -20.53 3.04 6.61
CA THR A 171 -21.28 1.85 6.19
C THR A 171 -21.78 1.07 7.40
N LYS A 172 -22.92 0.38 7.24
CA LYS A 172 -23.44 -0.46 8.33
C LYS A 172 -22.46 -1.60 8.61
N PRO A 173 -22.20 -1.92 9.89
CA PRO A 173 -21.20 -2.90 10.29
C PRO A 173 -21.54 -4.35 9.90
N SER A 174 -22.69 -4.64 9.28
CA SER A 174 -23.10 -6.02 8.99
C SER A 174 -22.39 -6.66 7.81
N THR A 175 -21.78 -5.88 6.91
CA THR A 175 -21.12 -6.40 5.70
C THR A 175 -19.99 -5.47 5.26
N LEU A 176 -18.74 -5.88 5.49
CA LEU A 176 -17.58 -5.27 4.85
C LEU A 176 -17.23 -6.12 3.62
N SER A 177 -17.67 -5.70 2.44
CA SER A 177 -17.28 -6.32 1.18
C SER A 177 -16.37 -5.41 0.37
N LEU A 178 -15.42 -6.02 -0.33
CA LEU A 178 -14.49 -5.36 -1.21
C LEU A 178 -14.60 -5.99 -2.59
N GLU A 179 -14.89 -5.17 -3.60
CA GLU A 179 -15.10 -5.65 -4.96
C GLU A 179 -13.93 -5.25 -5.85
N THR A 180 -13.33 -6.25 -6.48
CA THR A 180 -12.36 -6.07 -7.56
C THR A 180 -13.00 -6.33 -8.93
N GLN A 181 -12.25 -6.36 -10.03
CA GLN A 181 -12.82 -6.74 -11.33
C GLN A 181 -13.07 -8.25 -11.42
N PHE A 182 -12.32 -9.02 -10.63
CA PHE A 182 -12.25 -10.49 -10.76
C PHE A 182 -12.82 -11.21 -9.54
N LEU A 183 -12.83 -10.54 -8.39
CA LEU A 183 -13.14 -11.11 -7.09
C LEU A 183 -13.93 -10.11 -6.24
N GLU A 184 -14.98 -10.58 -5.59
CA GLU A 184 -15.60 -9.92 -4.45
C GLU A 184 -15.16 -10.66 -3.18
N THR A 185 -14.67 -9.94 -2.17
CA THR A 185 -14.28 -10.53 -0.89
C THR A 185 -15.13 -9.99 0.24
N SER A 186 -15.56 -10.87 1.15
CA SER A 186 -16.25 -10.48 2.38
C SER A 186 -15.31 -10.58 3.57
N HIS A 187 -15.41 -9.62 4.47
CA HIS A 187 -14.55 -9.49 5.62
C HIS A 187 -15.35 -9.38 6.92
N ASP A 188 -14.78 -9.93 7.99
CA ASP A 188 -15.29 -9.73 9.33
C ASP A 188 -15.23 -8.23 9.69
N PRO A 189 -16.35 -7.61 10.08
CA PRO A 189 -16.42 -6.15 10.27
C PRO A 189 -15.69 -5.65 11.51
N VAL A 190 -15.33 -6.54 12.45
CA VAL A 190 -14.66 -6.20 13.70
C VAL A 190 -13.14 -6.36 13.57
N THR A 191 -12.69 -7.46 12.99
CA THR A 191 -11.28 -7.85 12.86
C THR A 191 -10.69 -7.47 11.50
N GLY A 192 -11.52 -7.33 10.47
CA GLY A 192 -11.10 -7.17 9.07
C GLY A 192 -10.63 -8.47 8.41
N ALA A 193 -10.77 -9.61 9.08
CA ALA A 193 -10.37 -10.92 8.58
C ALA A 193 -11.11 -11.27 7.29
N LEU A 194 -10.42 -11.83 6.29
CA LEU A 194 -11.08 -12.42 5.14
C LEU A 194 -11.99 -13.56 5.63
N GLN A 195 -13.20 -13.65 5.08
CA GLN A 195 -14.17 -14.71 5.36
C GLN A 195 -14.56 -15.47 4.10
N LYS A 196 -14.76 -14.78 2.97
CA LYS A 196 -15.15 -15.40 1.70
C LYS A 196 -14.56 -14.64 0.52
N ALA A 197 -14.35 -15.35 -0.58
CA ALA A 197 -13.99 -14.79 -1.87
C ALA A 197 -14.90 -15.38 -2.96
N THR A 198 -15.54 -14.54 -3.73
CA THR A 198 -16.43 -14.91 -4.84
C THR A 198 -15.80 -14.43 -6.14
N LYS A 199 -15.60 -15.34 -7.10
CA LYS A 199 -15.07 -14.97 -8.41
C LYS A 199 -16.16 -14.33 -9.26
N LEU A 200 -16.02 -13.03 -9.56
CA LEU A 200 -16.97 -12.26 -10.34
C LEU A 200 -17.07 -12.80 -11.77
N GLY A 201 -18.30 -12.89 -12.29
CA GLY A 201 -18.59 -13.54 -13.57
C GLY A 201 -18.63 -15.08 -13.51
N SER A 202 -18.54 -15.66 -12.32
CA SER A 202 -18.80 -17.08 -12.07
C SER A 202 -19.63 -17.25 -10.80
N GLU A 203 -20.30 -18.39 -10.64
CA GLU A 203 -20.99 -18.72 -9.38
C GLU A 203 -20.03 -19.30 -8.32
N GLN A 204 -18.72 -19.31 -8.58
CA GLN A 204 -17.74 -19.90 -7.67
C GLN A 204 -17.49 -19.00 -6.46
N THR A 205 -17.88 -19.51 -5.29
CA THR A 205 -17.65 -18.90 -3.99
C THR A 205 -16.75 -19.80 -3.16
N PHE A 206 -15.71 -19.22 -2.56
CA PHE A 206 -14.74 -19.90 -1.71
C PHE A 206 -14.89 -19.38 -0.27
N SER A 207 -15.04 -20.30 0.68
CA SER A 207 -14.92 -19.95 2.10
C SER A 207 -13.43 -19.81 2.44
N CYS A 208 -13.03 -18.67 2.97
CA CYS A 208 -11.65 -18.31 3.26
C CYS A 208 -11.58 -17.69 4.65
N GLU A 209 -11.72 -18.50 5.69
CA GLU A 209 -11.69 -18.03 7.08
C GLU A 209 -10.26 -17.75 7.54
N GLN A 210 -9.88 -16.48 7.56
CA GLN A 210 -8.59 -16.06 8.08
C GLN A 210 -8.64 -15.90 9.60
N SER A 211 -7.70 -16.52 10.31
CA SER A 211 -7.54 -16.36 11.76
C SER A 211 -6.08 -16.18 12.15
N TRP A 212 -5.86 -15.61 13.34
CA TRP A 212 -4.54 -15.42 13.91
C TRP A 212 -4.47 -16.12 15.26
N GLN A 213 -3.54 -17.04 15.38
CA GLN A 213 -3.35 -17.85 16.57
C GLN A 213 -1.94 -17.70 17.11
N LYS A 214 -1.80 -17.77 18.43
CA LYS A 214 -0.52 -17.83 19.12
C LYS A 214 -0.40 -19.20 19.79
N TYR A 215 0.74 -19.86 19.63
CA TYR A 215 1.06 -21.06 20.40
C TYR A 215 1.26 -20.69 21.88
N ARG A 216 0.54 -21.38 22.76
CA ARG A 216 0.65 -21.22 24.21
C ARG A 216 1.98 -21.83 24.68
N ASP A 217 2.61 -21.25 25.70
CA ASP A 217 3.80 -21.81 26.39
C ASP A 217 4.88 -22.39 25.46
N ALA A 218 5.08 -21.77 24.30
CA ALA A 218 6.03 -22.23 23.31
C ALA A 218 7.46 -22.07 23.85
N ALA A 219 8.04 -23.16 24.35
CA ALA A 219 9.44 -23.22 24.78
C ALA A 219 10.41 -23.44 23.59
N GLY A 220 10.01 -22.98 22.41
CA GLY A 220 10.80 -23.05 21.19
C GLY A 220 12.03 -22.14 21.30
N GLY A 221 13.16 -22.65 20.82
CA GLY A 221 14.39 -21.90 20.68
C GLY A 221 14.63 -21.49 19.24
N ALA A 222 15.77 -20.86 19.00
CA ALA A 222 16.19 -20.44 17.66
C ALA A 222 16.19 -21.53 16.58
N TYR A 223 16.48 -22.76 16.97
CA TYR A 223 16.61 -23.91 16.09
C TYR A 223 15.45 -24.89 16.19
N LEU A 224 14.69 -24.85 17.27
CA LEU A 224 13.73 -25.89 17.62
C LEU A 224 12.38 -25.26 17.92
N MET A 225 11.37 -25.63 17.13
CA MET A 225 9.99 -25.29 17.39
C MET A 225 9.42 -26.34 18.36
N ARG A 226 9.22 -25.95 19.63
CA ARG A 226 8.58 -26.78 20.65
C ARG A 226 7.24 -26.16 20.99
N LEU A 227 6.17 -26.82 20.54
CA LEU A 227 4.80 -26.30 20.63
C LEU A 227 4.02 -27.11 21.64
N SER A 228 3.21 -26.44 22.46
CA SER A 228 2.06 -27.10 23.06
C SER A 228 1.04 -27.42 21.97
N SER A 229 0.28 -28.50 22.12
CA SER A 229 -0.85 -28.82 21.24
C SER A 229 -1.96 -27.76 21.26
N GLU A 230 -1.95 -26.86 22.25
CA GLU A 230 -2.92 -25.78 22.40
C GLU A 230 -2.46 -24.49 21.74
N THR A 231 -3.38 -23.88 20.97
CA THR A 231 -3.26 -22.53 20.42
C THR A 231 -4.30 -21.62 21.05
N THR A 232 -3.96 -20.34 21.25
CA THR A 232 -4.92 -19.32 21.69
C THR A 232 -5.19 -18.35 20.55
N ASP A 233 -6.47 -18.08 20.29
CA ASP A 233 -6.89 -17.10 19.30
C ASP A 233 -6.55 -15.68 19.78
N ILE A 234 -5.80 -14.94 18.96
CA ILE A 234 -5.35 -13.59 19.30
C ILE A 234 -6.52 -12.59 19.20
N THR A 235 -7.53 -12.87 18.37
CA THR A 235 -8.69 -12.00 18.16
C THR A 235 -9.69 -12.04 19.32
N SER A 236 -9.72 -13.14 20.09
CA SER A 236 -10.58 -13.29 21.28
C SER A 236 -10.30 -12.27 22.40
N ASN A 237 -9.10 -11.66 22.40
CA ASN A 237 -8.66 -10.67 23.39
C ASN A 237 -8.90 -9.20 22.99
N LEU A 238 -9.57 -8.93 21.87
CA LEU A 238 -9.86 -7.57 21.39
C LEU A 238 -10.84 -6.77 22.27
N ASN A 239 -11.46 -7.41 23.27
CA ASN A 239 -12.26 -6.74 24.30
C ASN A 239 -11.40 -6.13 25.44
N GLY A 240 -10.09 -6.36 25.48
CA GLY A 240 -9.15 -5.76 26.43
C GLY A 240 -8.33 -4.62 25.81
N SER A 241 -8.28 -3.47 26.49
CA SER A 241 -7.68 -2.22 25.96
C SER A 241 -6.19 -2.33 25.55
N LYS A 242 -5.44 -3.29 26.09
CA LYS A 242 -4.00 -3.47 25.80
C LYS A 242 -3.69 -4.33 24.56
N SER A 243 -4.69 -5.04 24.00
CA SER A 243 -4.50 -5.93 22.83
C SER A 243 -4.53 -5.18 21.49
N ARG A 244 -5.16 -3.99 21.44
CA ARG A 244 -5.30 -3.17 20.22
C ARG A 244 -3.96 -2.72 19.63
N ASP A 245 -2.98 -2.39 20.48
CA ASP A 245 -1.65 -1.94 20.05
C ASP A 245 -0.82 -3.08 19.43
N HIS A 246 -1.10 -4.33 19.80
CA HIS A 246 -0.34 -5.49 19.31
C HIS A 246 -0.79 -5.92 17.92
N PHE A 247 -2.07 -5.78 17.59
CA PHE A 247 -2.59 -6.05 16.23
C PHE A 247 -2.22 -4.96 15.23
N ALA A 248 -2.16 -3.69 15.64
CA ALA A 248 -1.68 -2.60 14.79
C ALA A 248 -0.21 -2.78 14.35
N ARG A 249 0.59 -3.51 15.15
CA ARG A 249 1.97 -3.90 14.82
C ARG A 249 2.08 -5.12 13.91
N LEU A 250 1.10 -6.03 13.95
CA LEU A 250 1.05 -7.24 13.10
C LEU A 250 0.31 -7.01 11.77
N SER A 251 -0.51 -5.96 11.67
CA SER A 251 -1.29 -5.65 10.47
C SER A 251 -0.54 -4.84 9.41
N THR A 252 0.78 -4.98 9.33
CA THR A 252 1.62 -4.46 8.22
C THR A 252 1.10 -4.93 6.85
N ASN A 253 0.29 -5.99 6.82
CA ASN A 253 -0.45 -6.50 5.67
C ASN A 253 -1.74 -5.74 5.29
N ARG A 254 -2.08 -4.60 5.92
CA ARG A 254 -3.21 -3.79 5.45
C ARG A 254 -2.93 -3.11 4.10
N ARG A 255 -1.66 -2.90 3.71
CA ARG A 255 -1.30 -2.32 2.40
C ARG A 255 -1.81 -3.16 1.22
N THR A 256 -1.74 -4.49 1.31
CA THR A 256 -2.09 -5.40 0.20
C THR A 256 -3.59 -5.53 -0.05
N LEU A 257 -4.45 -5.31 0.95
CA LEU A 257 -5.91 -5.34 0.76
C LEU A 257 -6.43 -4.07 0.08
N PHE A 258 -5.89 -2.89 0.42
CA PHE A 258 -6.29 -1.64 -0.22
C PHE A 258 -5.78 -1.57 -1.66
N SER A 259 -4.51 -1.93 -1.92
CA SER A 259 -3.95 -1.92 -3.29
C SER A 259 -4.73 -2.78 -4.28
N ASN A 260 -5.31 -3.91 -3.84
CA ASN A 260 -6.04 -4.84 -4.70
C ASN A 260 -7.45 -4.38 -5.07
N VAL A 261 -8.13 -3.62 -4.21
CA VAL A 261 -9.46 -3.02 -4.49
C VAL A 261 -9.36 -1.82 -5.45
N LEU A 262 -8.17 -1.24 -5.54
CA LEU A 262 -7.89 -0.06 -6.35
C LEU A 262 -7.49 -0.43 -7.78
N ARG A 263 -6.84 -1.59 -7.92
CA ARG A 263 -6.58 -2.27 -9.21
C ARG A 263 -7.85 -2.47 -10.03
N SER A 264 -9.03 -2.57 -9.42
CA SER A 264 -10.27 -2.76 -10.16
C SER A 264 -10.96 -1.47 -10.63
N LYS A 265 -10.89 -0.39 -9.84
CA LYS A 265 -11.68 0.83 -10.11
C LYS A 265 -11.07 1.70 -11.23
N MET A 266 -9.75 1.73 -11.39
CA MET A 266 -9.13 2.45 -12.52
C MET A 266 -9.45 1.79 -13.87
N TYR A 267 -9.54 0.45 -13.92
CA TYR A 267 -10.00 -0.26 -15.12
C TYR A 267 -11.44 0.11 -15.53
N GLN A 268 -12.32 0.47 -14.59
CA GLN A 268 -13.71 0.85 -14.87
C GLN A 268 -13.85 2.19 -15.60
N ALA A 269 -12.96 3.15 -15.36
CA ALA A 269 -13.01 4.47 -16.00
C ALA A 269 -12.69 4.41 -17.51
N ARG A 270 -12.04 3.33 -17.98
CA ARG A 270 -11.61 3.15 -19.36
C ARG A 270 -12.67 2.55 -20.29
N ARG A 271 -13.68 1.85 -19.75
CA ARG A 271 -14.78 1.27 -20.55
C ARG A 271 -16.00 2.16 -20.69
N ARG A 272 -16.07 3.28 -19.96
CA ARG A 272 -17.12 4.30 -20.16
C ARG A 272 -16.71 5.41 -21.15
N SER A 273 -15.47 5.35 -21.66
CA SER A 273 -14.91 6.32 -22.61
C SER A 273 -14.63 5.75 -24.00
N ASN A 274 -15.06 4.51 -24.28
CA ASN A 274 -15.04 3.89 -25.61
C ASN A 274 -16.47 3.58 -26.04
#